data_AF-A0A9Q4ABZ2-F1
#
_entry.id   AF-A0A9Q4ABZ2-F1
#
_cell.length_a   1.000
_cell.length_b   1.000
_cell.length_c   1.000
_cell.angle_alpha   90.00
_cell.angle_beta   90.00
_cell.angle_gamma   90.00
#
_symmetry.space_group_name_H-M   'P 1'
#
loop_
_entity.id
_entity.type
_entity.pdbx_description
1 polymer ?
#
loop_
_entity_poly.entity_id
_entity_poly.type
_entity_poly.pdbx_seq_one_letter_code
_entity_poly.pdbx_strand_id
1 'polypeptide(L)'
;MRKYLVENNKEYTLSNQVLRSGTSIGANVEEGIGAQSRKDFISKMSIAQKEAFETRYWLRLLRDSKEIKKEYADSMISDCDELISILSKILITSKSNTE
;
A
#
# COMPACT_ATOMS: atom_id res chain seq x y z
N MET A 1 -1.11 -13.01 -5.46
CA MET A 1 -2.32 -12.85 -4.64
C MET A 1 -3.62 -12.83 -5.45
N ARG A 2 -3.90 -11.81 -6.30
CA ARG A 2 -5.18 -11.76 -7.05
C ARG A 2 -5.45 -13.02 -7.88
N LYS A 3 -4.49 -13.47 -8.70
CA LYS A 3 -4.65 -14.70 -9.51
C LYS A 3 -5.06 -15.90 -8.64
N TYR A 4 -4.37 -16.08 -7.52
CA TYR A 4 -4.69 -17.12 -6.54
C TYR A 4 -6.10 -17.01 -5.96
N LEU A 5 -6.57 -15.83 -5.56
CA LEU A 5 -7.90 -15.62 -4.98
C LEU A 5 -9.04 -15.85 -6.00
N VAL A 6 -8.83 -15.40 -7.23
CA VAL A 6 -9.78 -15.59 -8.33
C VAL A 6 -9.92 -17.06 -8.69
N GLU A 7 -8.79 -17.78 -8.78
CA GLU A 7 -8.77 -19.18 -9.22
C GLU A 7 -9.26 -20.15 -8.13
N ASN A 8 -8.98 -19.88 -6.85
CA ASN A 8 -9.26 -20.82 -5.76
C ASN A 8 -10.53 -20.50 -4.96
N ASN A 9 -10.88 -19.22 -4.79
CA ASN A 9 -11.99 -18.80 -3.92
C ASN A 9 -13.13 -18.06 -4.63
N LYS A 10 -12.99 -17.76 -5.94
CA LYS A 10 -13.93 -16.90 -6.68
C LYS A 10 -14.17 -15.55 -5.97
N GLU A 11 -13.18 -15.06 -5.23
CA GLU A 11 -13.23 -13.78 -4.54
C GLU A 11 -12.65 -12.71 -5.46
N TYR A 12 -13.52 -11.82 -5.95
CA TYR A 12 -13.18 -10.81 -6.96
C TYR A 12 -13.17 -9.40 -6.41
N THR A 13 -13.84 -9.13 -5.30
CA THR A 13 -14.11 -7.76 -4.87
C THR A 13 -12.95 -7.23 -4.05
N LEU A 14 -12.59 -7.92 -2.97
CA LEU A 14 -11.49 -7.54 -2.08
C LEU A 14 -10.14 -7.73 -2.76
N SER A 15 -9.96 -8.81 -3.53
CA SER A 15 -8.75 -9.06 -4.31
C SER A 15 -8.46 -7.96 -5.34
N ASN A 16 -9.50 -7.35 -5.91
CA ASN A 16 -9.37 -6.18 -6.78
C ASN A 16 -9.00 -4.92 -6.02
N GLN A 17 -9.56 -4.71 -4.82
CA GLN A 17 -9.18 -3.56 -3.99
C GLN A 17 -7.71 -3.64 -3.57
N VAL A 18 -7.23 -4.82 -3.14
CA VAL A 18 -5.81 -5.05 -2.81
C VAL A 18 -4.93 -4.82 -4.04
N LEU A 19 -5.30 -5.32 -5.21
CA LEU A 19 -4.50 -5.12 -6.42
C LEU A 19 -4.36 -3.64 -6.75
N ARG A 20 -5.47 -2.89 -6.75
CA ARG A 20 -5.48 -1.47 -7.11
C ARG A 20 -4.69 -0.64 -6.11
N SER A 21 -5.01 -0.76 -4.83
CA SER A 21 -4.31 0.00 -3.78
C SER A 21 -2.83 -0.39 -3.70
N GLY A 22 -2.51 -1.69 -3.71
CA GLY A 22 -1.13 -2.17 -3.59
C GLY A 22 -0.23 -1.75 -4.75
N THR A 23 -0.75 -1.76 -5.99
CA THR A 23 0.01 -1.26 -7.15
C THR A 23 0.12 0.27 -7.18
N SER A 24 -0.86 0.98 -6.62
CA SER A 24 -0.88 2.45 -6.52
C SER A 24 0.23 2.99 -5.62
N ILE A 25 0.67 2.23 -4.60
CA ILE A 25 1.77 2.63 -3.70
C ILE A 25 3.03 2.91 -4.52
N GLY A 26 3.50 1.92 -5.30
CA GLY A 26 4.70 2.05 -6.12
C GLY A 26 4.54 3.10 -7.22
N ALA A 27 3.37 3.14 -7.89
CA ALA A 27 3.10 4.14 -8.92
C ALA A 27 3.25 5.58 -8.40
N ASN A 28 2.68 5.88 -7.23
CA ASN A 28 2.83 7.20 -6.62
C ASN A 28 4.27 7.47 -6.14
N VAL A 29 5.01 6.44 -5.72
CA VAL A 29 6.44 6.61 -5.39
C VAL A 29 7.24 7.02 -6.62
N GLU A 30 7.06 6.32 -7.75
CA GLU A 30 7.70 6.65 -9.03
C GLU A 30 7.34 8.06 -9.52
N GLU A 31 6.06 8.44 -9.45
CA GLU A 31 5.63 9.81 -9.77
C GLU A 31 6.27 10.86 -8.85
N GLY A 32 6.43 10.53 -7.57
CA GLY A 32 7.13 11.39 -6.61
C GLY A 32 8.60 11.58 -6.96
N ILE A 33 9.30 10.53 -7.40
CA ILE A 33 10.70 10.62 -7.84
C ILE A 33 10.84 11.62 -9.02
N GLY A 34 9.85 11.67 -9.91
CA GLY A 34 9.78 12.64 -11.01
C GLY A 34 9.17 14.01 -10.66
N ALA A 35 8.90 14.28 -9.38
CA ALA A 35 8.17 15.47 -8.95
C ALA A 35 8.91 16.77 -9.31
N GLN A 36 8.15 17.78 -9.74
CA GLN A 36 8.70 19.07 -10.18
C GLN A 36 9.00 20.03 -9.02
N SER A 37 8.57 19.67 -7.81
CA SER A 37 8.86 20.44 -6.59
C SER A 37 8.82 19.53 -5.38
N ARG A 38 9.38 19.99 -4.27
CA ARG A 38 9.27 19.27 -3.00
C ARG A 38 7.83 19.13 -2.52
N LYS A 39 6.98 20.14 -2.73
CA LYS A 39 5.56 20.07 -2.37
C LYS A 39 4.85 18.95 -3.15
N ASP A 40 5.17 18.82 -4.43
CA ASP A 40 4.65 17.75 -5.29
C ASP A 40 5.18 16.38 -4.83
N PHE A 41 6.48 16.24 -4.54
CA PHE A 41 7.06 15.03 -3.95
C PHE A 41 6.31 14.61 -2.66
N ILE A 42 6.11 15.54 -1.73
CA ILE A 42 5.40 15.29 -0.46
C ILE A 42 3.95 14.86 -0.73
N SER A 43 3.28 15.47 -1.71
CA SER A 43 1.92 15.10 -2.11
C SER A 43 1.87 13.65 -2.59
N LYS A 44 2.77 13.26 -3.50
CA LYS A 44 2.86 11.89 -4.04
C LYS A 44 3.21 10.86 -2.97
N MET A 45 4.18 11.14 -2.09
CA MET A 45 4.49 10.26 -0.96
C MET A 45 3.31 10.13 0.02
N SER A 46 2.52 11.18 0.20
CA SER A 46 1.32 11.14 1.06
C SER A 46 0.23 10.25 0.45
N ILE A 47 0.07 10.30 -0.87
CA ILE A 47 -0.86 9.39 -1.58
C ILE A 47 -0.37 7.95 -1.47
N ALA A 48 0.91 7.68 -1.74
CA ALA A 48 1.49 6.34 -1.58
C ALA A 48 1.26 5.77 -0.16
N GLN A 49 1.43 6.60 0.87
CA GLN A 49 1.18 6.20 2.26
C GLN A 49 -0.30 5.86 2.51
N LYS A 50 -1.22 6.66 1.97
CA LYS A 50 -2.67 6.38 2.07
C LYS A 50 -3.02 5.03 1.42
N GLU A 51 -2.47 4.76 0.24
CA GLU A 51 -2.67 3.50 -0.49
C GLU A 51 -2.09 2.29 0.28
N ALA A 52 -0.98 2.47 1.00
CA ALA A 52 -0.41 1.44 1.86
C ALA A 52 -1.33 1.12 3.06
N PHE A 53 -1.91 2.14 3.70
CA PHE A 53 -2.92 1.94 4.75
C PHE A 53 -4.16 1.22 4.22
N GLU A 54 -4.64 1.59 3.03
CA GLU A 54 -5.79 0.96 2.40
C GLU A 54 -5.51 -0.51 2.05
N THR A 55 -4.36 -0.79 1.44
CA THR A 55 -3.90 -2.16 1.13
C THR A 55 -3.89 -3.01 2.39
N ARG A 56 -3.30 -2.48 3.47
CA ARG A 56 -3.25 -3.17 4.78
C ARG A 56 -4.63 -3.43 5.36
N TYR A 57 -5.58 -2.50 5.20
CA TYR A 57 -6.96 -2.72 5.62
C TYR A 57 -7.61 -3.89 4.89
N TRP A 58 -7.48 -3.93 3.56
CA TRP A 58 -8.04 -5.01 2.76
C TRP A 58 -7.40 -6.37 3.05
N LEU A 59 -6.09 -6.42 3.32
CA LEU A 59 -5.40 -7.65 3.74
C LEU A 59 -5.92 -8.18 5.08
N ARG A 60 -6.21 -7.30 6.05
CA ARG A 60 -6.83 -7.70 7.33
C ARG A 60 -8.23 -8.27 7.11
N LEU A 61 -9.04 -7.65 6.25
CA LEU A 61 -10.36 -8.18 5.92
C LEU A 61 -10.28 -9.57 5.27
N LEU A 62 -9.41 -9.75 4.27
CA LEU A 62 -9.21 -11.05 3.61
C LEU A 62 -8.76 -12.15 4.59
N ARG A 63 -7.92 -11.80 5.57
CA ARG A 63 -7.50 -12.71 6.63
C ARG A 63 -8.66 -13.09 7.54
N ASP A 64 -9.39 -12.09 8.01
CA ASP A 64 -10.44 -12.27 9.02
C ASP A 64 -11.68 -12.95 8.40
N SER A 65 -11.91 -12.79 7.10
CA SER A 65 -12.90 -13.54 6.32
C SER A 65 -12.41 -14.93 5.86
N LYS A 66 -11.18 -15.32 6.20
CA LYS A 66 -10.55 -16.60 5.85
C LYS A 66 -10.44 -16.87 4.34
N GLU A 67 -10.38 -15.81 3.54
CA GLU A 67 -10.23 -15.89 2.09
C GLU A 67 -8.78 -16.20 1.67
N ILE A 68 -7.82 -15.96 2.56
CA ILE A 68 -6.42 -16.32 2.39
C ILE A 68 -5.90 -17.01 3.65
N LYS A 69 -4.85 -17.83 3.49
CA LYS A 69 -4.16 -18.40 4.65
C LYS A 69 -3.61 -17.27 5.51
N LYS A 70 -3.81 -17.40 6.83
CA LYS A 70 -3.37 -16.42 7.82
C LYS A 70 -1.88 -16.07 7.68
N GLU A 71 -1.03 -17.08 7.48
CA GLU A 71 0.41 -16.91 7.30
C GLU A 71 0.75 -15.97 6.13
N TYR A 72 0.08 -16.11 4.99
CA TYR A 72 0.28 -15.23 3.84
C TYR A 72 -0.24 -13.83 4.10
N ALA A 73 -1.40 -13.71 4.75
CA ALA A 73 -1.95 -12.41 5.10
C ALA A 73 -1.02 -11.65 6.06
N ASP A 74 -0.58 -12.31 7.12
CA ASP A 74 0.25 -11.70 8.16
C ASP A 74 1.62 -11.31 7.60
N SER A 75 2.21 -12.12 6.70
CA SER A 75 3.42 -11.74 5.95
C SER A 75 3.21 -10.45 5.15
N MET A 76 2.14 -10.37 4.34
CA MET A 76 1.88 -9.19 3.50
C MET A 76 1.48 -7.95 4.32
N ILE A 77 0.82 -8.15 5.46
CA ILE A 77 0.51 -7.06 6.40
C ILE A 77 1.79 -6.51 7.00
N SER A 78 2.75 -7.37 7.36
CA SER A 78 4.07 -6.97 7.85
C SER A 78 4.81 -6.11 6.81
N ASP A 79 4.83 -6.54 5.55
CA ASP A 79 5.43 -5.77 4.46
C ASP A 79 4.77 -4.39 4.31
N CYS A 80 3.44 -4.32 4.43
CA CYS A 80 2.72 -3.04 4.40
C CYS A 80 3.09 -2.14 5.60
N ASP A 81 3.25 -2.70 6.80
CA ASP A 81 3.65 -1.96 8.00
C ASP A 81 5.08 -1.39 7.87
N GLU A 82 5.98 -2.12 7.23
CA GLU A 82 7.32 -1.63 6.88
C GLU A 82 7.25 -0.48 5.86
N LEU A 83 6.48 -0.64 4.78
CA LEU A 83 6.28 0.42 3.77
C LEU A 83 5.68 1.69 4.38
N ILE A 84 4.67 1.56 5.24
CA ILE A 84 4.06 2.69 5.95
C ILE A 84 5.12 3.39 6.82
N SER A 85 5.96 2.63 7.52
CA SER A 85 7.02 3.20 8.38
C SER A 85 8.05 3.97 7.57
N ILE A 86 8.49 3.42 6.43
CA ILE A 86 9.43 4.07 5.51
C ILE A 86 8.83 5.36 4.95
N LEU A 87 7.60 5.30 4.41
CA LEU A 87 6.90 6.45 3.83
C LEU A 87 6.65 7.54 4.88
N SER A 88 6.31 7.15 6.12
CA SER A 88 6.16 8.08 7.24
C SER A 88 7.46 8.83 7.51
N LYS A 89 8.59 8.11 7.55
CA LYS A 89 9.89 8.73 7.79
C LYS A 89 10.28 9.69 6.66
N ILE A 90 10.08 9.29 5.41
CA ILE A 90 10.29 10.14 4.22
C ILE A 90 9.48 11.43 4.33
N LEU A 91 8.19 11.33 4.66
CA LEU A 91 7.29 12.48 4.79
C LEU A 91 7.72 13.42 5.92
N ILE A 92 8.06 12.88 7.09
CA ILE A 92 8.53 13.68 8.24
C ILE A 92 9.78 14.46 7.85
N THR A 93 10.80 13.80 7.30
CA THR A 93 12.06 14.43 6.92
C THR A 93 11.90 15.42 5.76
N SER A 94 11.02 15.13 4.80
CA SER A 94 10.79 16.02 3.66
C SER A 94 10.08 17.31 4.08
N LYS A 95 9.13 17.22 5.01
CA LYS A 95 8.39 18.35 5.57
C LYS A 95 9.26 19.21 6.49
N SER A 96 10.14 18.61 7.29
CA SER A 96 11.04 19.36 8.19
C SER A 96 12.04 20.21 7.41
N ASN A 97 12.49 19.74 6.25
CA ASN A 97 13.52 20.42 5.47
C ASN A 97 12.95 21.52 4.54
N THR A 98 11.68 21.96 4.72
CA THR A 98 11.02 22.97 3.86
C THR A 98 11.44 24.40 4.21
N GLU A 99 12.68 24.59 4.66
CA GLU A 99 13.33 25.89 4.79
C GLU A 99 13.92 26.34 3.46
#